data_AF-A0A962SNX0-F1
#
_entry.id   AF-A0A962SNX0-F1
#
_cell.length_a   1.000
_cell.length_b   1.000
_cell.length_c   1.000
_cell.angle_alpha   90.00
_cell.angle_beta   90.00
_cell.angle_gamma   90.00
#
_symmetry.space_group_name_H-M   'P 1'
#
loop_
_entity.id
_entity.type
_entity.pdbx_description
1 polymer ?
#
loop_
_entity_poly.entity_id
_entity_poly.type
_entity_poly.pdbx_seq_one_letter_code
_entity_poly.pdbx_strand_id
1 'polypeptide(L)'
;MLRRLLHKCGTTIYVRIWENRINFTDIQTRKSFDEKPLVAIDTKEKLKSEIVAVGNAALSNLAEGIEIINPFSHPRVLFTDFVVGEKLFQYALKKLLGNKLFSPAPVMIIHPMEKIEGGLTMIEVRALKELAFGAGARDSVVYVGKELLPHEIDYDSIKEQMRER
;
A
#
# COMPACT_ATOMS: atom_id res chain seq x y z
N MET A 1 23.96 -5.75 -14.42
CA MET A 1 24.62 -4.56 -13.83
C MET A 1 23.83 -3.26 -13.99
N LEU A 2 23.12 -3.01 -15.12
CA LEU A 2 22.36 -1.76 -15.33
C LEU A 2 21.18 -1.52 -14.35
N ARG A 3 20.45 -2.57 -13.97
CA ARG A 3 19.24 -2.44 -13.12
C ARG A 3 19.53 -1.87 -11.71
N ARG A 4 20.69 -2.20 -11.14
CA ARG A 4 21.12 -1.77 -9.80
C ARG A 4 21.35 -0.25 -9.69
N LEU A 5 21.62 0.44 -10.82
CA LEU A 5 21.75 1.90 -10.84
C LEU A 5 20.39 2.61 -10.90
N LEU A 6 19.38 2.03 -11.55
CA LEU A 6 18.05 2.64 -11.71
C LEU A 6 17.28 2.73 -10.38
N HIS A 7 17.51 1.81 -9.45
CA HIS A 7 16.85 1.81 -8.13
C HIS A 7 17.30 2.96 -7.21
N LYS A 8 18.46 3.58 -7.45
CA LYS A 8 19.00 4.67 -6.59
C LYS A 8 18.30 6.02 -6.73
N CYS A 9 17.54 6.26 -7.80
CA CYS A 9 16.93 7.58 -8.02
C CYS A 9 15.64 7.82 -7.20
N GLY A 10 15.03 6.80 -6.58
CA GLY A 10 13.75 6.94 -5.85
C GLY A 10 13.85 6.39 -4.43
N THR A 11 12.86 6.68 -3.59
CA THR A 11 12.79 6.09 -2.24
C THR A 11 12.17 4.69 -2.25
N THR A 12 12.43 3.94 -1.19
CA THR A 12 11.76 2.65 -0.92
C THR A 12 10.70 2.87 0.14
N ILE A 13 9.47 2.47 -0.17
CA ILE A 13 8.34 2.53 0.76
C ILE A 13 8.07 1.13 1.28
N TYR A 14 8.16 0.96 2.59
CA TYR A 14 7.77 -0.26 3.28
C TYR A 14 6.31 -0.16 3.69
N VAL A 15 5.47 -1.00 3.10
CA VAL A 15 4.02 -1.04 3.31
C VAL A 15 3.70 -2.26 4.17
N ARG A 16 3.13 -2.04 5.36
CA ARG A 16 2.65 -3.11 6.24
C ARG A 16 1.14 -3.05 6.34
N ILE A 17 0.48 -4.19 6.15
CA ILE A 17 -0.98 -4.26 6.05
C ILE A 17 -1.51 -5.25 7.10
N TRP A 18 -2.37 -4.74 7.99
CA TRP A 18 -3.23 -5.51 8.90
C TRP A 18 -4.69 -5.20 8.53
N GLU A 19 -5.65 -5.97 9.05
CA GLU A 19 -7.07 -5.64 8.85
C GLU A 19 -7.46 -4.27 9.43
N ASN A 20 -6.90 -3.93 10.59
CA ASN A 20 -7.28 -2.71 11.33
C ASN A 20 -6.25 -1.59 11.28
N ARG A 21 -5.14 -1.78 10.55
CA ARG A 21 -4.03 -0.81 10.47
C ARG A 21 -3.31 -0.97 9.14
N ILE A 22 -2.95 0.14 8.53
CA ILE A 22 -2.05 0.17 7.39
C ILE A 22 -0.95 1.20 7.64
N ASN A 23 0.28 0.80 7.35
CA ASN A 23 1.44 1.65 7.54
C ASN A 23 2.26 1.74 6.25
N PHE A 24 2.58 2.95 5.83
CA PHE A 24 3.56 3.24 4.78
C PHE A 24 4.71 3.97 5.42
N THR A 25 5.92 3.43 5.33
CA THR A 25 7.12 4.06 5.87
C THR A 25 8.11 4.32 4.73
N ASP A 26 8.51 5.58 4.58
CA ASP A 26 9.65 5.93 3.73
C ASP A 26 10.93 5.59 4.50
N ILE A 27 11.69 4.60 4.04
CA ILE A 27 12.86 4.12 4.78
C ILE A 27 13.98 5.17 4.85
N GLN A 28 14.03 6.09 3.88
CA GLN A 28 15.06 7.12 3.82
C GLN A 28 14.74 8.26 4.79
N THR A 29 13.50 8.76 4.76
CA THR A 29 13.08 9.90 5.59
C THR A 29 12.52 9.49 6.96
N ARG A 30 12.22 8.21 7.15
CA ARG A 30 11.52 7.62 8.31
C ARG A 30 10.14 8.20 8.59
N LYS A 31 9.61 9.03 7.70
CA LYS A 31 8.23 9.48 7.76
C LYS A 31 7.32 8.29 7.55
N SER A 32 6.17 8.31 8.22
CA SER A 32 5.17 7.29 8.03
C SER A 32 3.76 7.87 7.93
N PHE A 33 2.96 7.19 7.13
CA PHE A 33 1.50 7.25 7.17
C PHE A 33 1.06 5.99 7.91
N ASP A 34 0.35 6.13 9.02
CA ASP A 34 0.00 5.03 9.92
C ASP A 34 -1.43 5.22 10.46
N GLU A 35 -2.39 4.61 9.78
CA GLU A 35 -3.81 4.84 10.03
C GLU A 35 -4.63 3.56 9.87
N LYS A 36 -5.92 3.62 10.22
CA LYS A 36 -6.86 2.55 9.85
C LYS A 36 -7.01 2.50 8.32
N PRO A 37 -7.17 1.33 7.69
CA PRO A 37 -7.41 1.25 6.26
C PRO A 37 -8.88 1.55 5.93
N LEU A 38 -9.35 2.75 6.24
CA LEU A 38 -10.72 3.18 5.96
C LEU A 38 -10.73 4.21 4.85
N VAL A 39 -11.71 4.12 3.97
CA VAL A 39 -11.95 5.08 2.90
C VAL A 39 -13.42 5.50 2.98
N ALA A 40 -13.67 6.79 3.14
CA ALA A 40 -14.99 7.39 3.02
C ALA A 40 -15.22 7.81 1.57
N ILE A 41 -16.30 7.33 0.96
CA ILE A 41 -16.62 7.51 -0.45
C ILE A 41 -17.99 8.15 -0.57
N ASP A 42 -18.10 9.22 -1.37
CA ASP A 42 -19.39 9.81 -1.71
C ASP A 42 -20.08 8.95 -2.79
N THR A 43 -21.27 8.44 -2.47
CA THR A 43 -22.07 7.57 -3.33
C THR A 43 -23.27 8.30 -3.94
N LYS A 44 -23.40 9.63 -3.78
CA LYS A 44 -24.52 10.41 -4.33
C LYS A 44 -24.55 10.38 -5.84
N GLU A 45 -23.38 10.39 -6.49
CA GLU A 45 -23.26 10.20 -7.94
C GLU A 45 -22.70 8.80 -8.25
N LYS A 46 -23.58 7.87 -8.65
CA LYS A 46 -23.22 6.46 -8.97
C LYS A 46 -22.09 6.28 -10.00
N LEU A 47 -21.76 7.31 -10.78
CA LEU A 47 -20.73 7.27 -11.83
C LEU A 47 -19.42 7.95 -11.42
N LYS A 48 -19.39 8.68 -10.30
CA LYS A 48 -18.22 9.42 -9.79
C LYS A 48 -18.14 9.28 -8.28
N SER A 49 -17.82 8.07 -7.83
CA SER A 49 -17.46 7.84 -6.44
C SER A 49 -16.15 8.57 -6.10
N GLU A 50 -16.26 9.68 -5.38
CA GLU A 50 -15.12 10.48 -4.95
C GLU A 50 -14.70 10.12 -3.52
N ILE A 51 -13.39 10.09 -3.29
CA ILE A 51 -12.84 9.89 -1.94
C ILE A 51 -13.03 11.19 -1.16
N VAL A 52 -13.78 11.12 -0.07
CA VAL A 52 -13.99 12.26 0.84
C VAL A 52 -12.89 12.32 1.88
N ALA A 53 -12.56 11.17 2.47
CA ALA A 53 -11.55 11.06 3.51
C ALA A 53 -10.96 9.65 3.56
N VAL A 54 -9.77 9.54 4.14
CA VAL A 54 -9.04 8.29 4.30
C VAL A 54 -8.54 8.21 5.73
N GLY A 55 -8.36 7.00 6.24
CA GLY A 55 -7.75 6.78 7.53
C GLY A 55 -8.71 7.01 8.69
N ASN A 56 -8.17 7.50 9.80
CA ASN A 56 -8.97 7.84 10.98
C ASN A 56 -9.98 8.95 10.68
N ALA A 57 -9.66 9.85 9.74
CA ALA A 57 -10.54 10.93 9.32
C ALA A 57 -11.80 10.43 8.59
N ALA A 58 -11.80 9.23 8.02
CA ALA A 58 -12.97 8.65 7.36
C ALA A 58 -14.17 8.53 8.31
N LEU A 59 -13.91 8.19 9.58
CA LEU A 59 -14.95 8.02 10.61
C LEU A 59 -15.71 9.32 10.94
N SER A 60 -15.08 10.47 10.74
CA SER A 60 -15.72 11.78 10.98
C SER A 60 -16.62 12.25 9.83
N ASN A 61 -16.70 11.49 8.73
CA ASN A 61 -17.46 11.85 7.53
C ASN A 61 -18.73 10.99 7.35
N LEU A 62 -19.28 10.48 8.45
CA LEU A 62 -20.57 9.79 8.45
C LEU A 62 -21.69 10.80 8.12
N ALA A 63 -22.16 10.76 6.87
CA ALA A 63 -23.26 11.56 6.38
C ALA A 63 -24.11 10.75 5.38
N GLU A 64 -25.31 11.25 5.07
CA GLU A 64 -26.16 10.65 4.05
C GLU A 64 -25.44 10.65 2.69
N GLY A 65 -25.39 9.46 2.06
CA GLY A 65 -24.69 9.24 0.81
C GLY A 65 -23.17 9.13 0.94
N ILE A 66 -22.61 8.94 2.14
CA ILE A 66 -21.19 8.56 2.33
C ILE A 66 -21.11 7.14 2.87
N GLU A 67 -20.35 6.30 2.19
CA GLU A 67 -20.03 4.93 2.61
C GLU A 67 -18.60 4.86 3.13
N ILE A 68 -18.38 4.12 4.23
CA ILE A 68 -17.05 3.85 4.78
C ILE A 68 -16.67 2.40 4.49
N ILE A 69 -15.62 2.22 3.70
CA ILE A 69 -15.16 0.91 3.24
C ILE A 69 -13.77 0.62 3.81
N ASN A 70 -13.58 -0.60 4.33
CA ASN A 70 -12.25 -1.15 4.60
C ASN A 70 -11.91 -2.20 3.53
N PRO A 71 -10.99 -1.90 2.60
CA PRO A 71 -10.65 -2.83 1.53
C PRO A 71 -9.90 -4.07 2.03
N PHE A 72 -9.44 -4.13 3.29
CA PHE A 72 -8.73 -5.29 3.86
C PHE A 72 -9.54 -6.01 4.95
N SER A 73 -10.83 -5.67 5.13
CA SER A 73 -11.69 -6.34 6.11
C SER A 73 -12.38 -7.57 5.50
N HIS A 74 -11.81 -8.74 5.77
CA HIS A 74 -12.35 -10.04 5.38
C HIS A 74 -11.66 -11.15 6.17
N PRO A 75 -12.38 -12.19 6.64
CA PRO A 75 -11.79 -13.21 7.51
C PRO A 75 -10.70 -14.07 6.85
N ARG A 76 -10.66 -14.18 5.52
CA ARG A 76 -9.78 -15.12 4.80
C ARG A 76 -9.05 -14.56 3.59
N VAL A 77 -9.39 -13.35 3.15
CA VAL A 77 -8.87 -12.78 1.90
C VAL A 77 -8.15 -11.51 2.27
N LEU A 78 -7.03 -11.25 1.60
CA LEU A 78 -6.21 -10.07 1.88
C LEU A 78 -6.95 -8.77 1.59
N PHE A 79 -7.71 -8.68 0.50
CA PHE A 79 -8.50 -7.49 0.18
C PHE A 79 -9.84 -7.85 -0.49
N THR A 80 -10.86 -7.01 -0.29
CA THR A 80 -12.23 -7.19 -0.78
C THR A 80 -12.56 -6.25 -1.94
N ASP A 81 -11.95 -5.07 -1.96
CA ASP A 81 -12.18 -4.05 -2.99
C ASP A 81 -10.84 -3.49 -3.46
N PHE A 82 -10.47 -3.85 -4.69
CA PHE A 82 -9.23 -3.40 -5.31
C PHE A 82 -9.24 -1.90 -5.61
N VAL A 83 -10.36 -1.36 -6.08
CA VAL A 83 -10.44 0.06 -6.49
C VAL A 83 -10.27 0.95 -5.26
N VAL A 84 -10.95 0.61 -4.17
CA VAL A 84 -10.82 1.32 -2.89
C VAL A 84 -9.43 1.16 -2.30
N GLY A 85 -8.84 -0.04 -2.40
CA GLY A 85 -7.45 -0.30 -2.00
C GLY A 85 -6.43 0.55 -2.77
N GLU A 86 -6.58 0.66 -4.10
CA GLU A 86 -5.69 1.46 -4.94
C GLU A 86 -5.77 2.94 -4.56
N LYS A 87 -6.99 3.45 -4.35
CA LYS A 87 -7.26 4.81 -3.90
C LYS A 87 -6.64 5.12 -2.54
N LEU A 88 -6.74 4.18 -1.59
CA LEU A 88 -6.07 4.28 -0.28
C LEU A 88 -4.54 4.37 -0.44
N PHE A 89 -3.94 3.53 -1.30
CA PHE A 89 -2.51 3.57 -1.56
C PHE A 89 -2.07 4.89 -2.21
N GLN A 90 -2.80 5.35 -3.23
CA GLN A 90 -2.57 6.65 -3.89
C GLN A 90 -2.59 7.79 -2.87
N TYR A 91 -3.58 7.80 -1.97
CA TYR A 91 -3.69 8.81 -0.91
C TYR A 91 -2.50 8.73 0.05
N ALA A 92 -2.18 7.54 0.56
CA ALA A 92 -1.10 7.35 1.54
C ALA A 92 0.25 7.82 0.98
N LEU A 93 0.56 7.47 -0.28
CA LEU A 93 1.80 7.92 -0.93
C LEU A 93 1.83 9.42 -1.16
N LYS A 94 0.71 10.00 -1.63
CA LYS A 94 0.62 11.45 -1.81
C LYS A 94 0.82 12.19 -0.50
N LYS A 95 0.26 11.68 0.60
CA LYS A 95 0.42 12.24 1.95
C LYS A 95 1.87 12.11 2.44
N LEU A 96 2.50 10.96 2.20
CA LEU A 96 3.84 10.65 2.67
C LEU A 96 4.94 11.39 1.89
N LEU A 97 4.86 11.39 0.56
CA LEU A 97 5.87 11.95 -0.36
C LEU A 97 5.63 13.43 -0.70
N GLY A 98 4.38 13.89 -0.56
CA GLY A 98 3.94 15.22 -0.98
C GLY A 98 3.74 15.35 -2.49
N ASN A 99 3.31 16.54 -2.93
CA ASN A 99 3.05 16.85 -4.35
C ASN A 99 4.33 17.24 -5.11
N LYS A 100 5.33 16.36 -5.15
CA LYS A 100 6.55 16.60 -5.95
C LYS A 100 6.35 16.06 -7.35
N LEU A 101 5.92 16.92 -8.28
CA LEU A 101 5.65 16.55 -9.69
C LEU A 101 6.88 15.96 -10.43
N PHE A 102 8.09 16.13 -9.86
CA PHE A 102 9.35 15.64 -10.42
C PHE A 102 10.11 14.68 -9.49
N SER A 103 9.49 14.15 -8.43
CA SER A 103 10.16 13.12 -7.62
C SER A 103 10.14 11.78 -8.35
N PRO A 104 11.27 11.04 -8.39
CA PRO A 104 11.28 9.73 -9.01
C PRO A 104 10.32 8.77 -8.30
N ALA A 105 9.61 7.96 -9.09
CA ALA A 105 8.64 7.00 -8.58
C ALA A 105 9.28 6.04 -7.54
N PRO A 106 8.62 5.78 -6.41
CA PRO A 106 9.16 4.91 -5.38
C PRO A 106 9.16 3.44 -5.82
N VAL A 107 9.95 2.63 -5.15
CA VAL A 107 9.75 1.18 -5.12
C VAL A 107 9.04 0.78 -3.83
N MET A 108 8.28 -0.30 -3.83
CA MET A 108 7.50 -0.72 -2.66
C MET A 108 7.79 -2.16 -2.24
N ILE A 109 7.92 -2.35 -0.93
CA ILE A 109 7.89 -3.67 -0.29
C ILE A 109 6.55 -3.78 0.41
N ILE A 110 5.69 -4.66 -0.09
CA ILE A 110 4.37 -4.90 0.47
C ILE A 110 4.44 -6.10 1.40
N HIS A 111 4.09 -5.90 2.65
CA HIS A 111 4.13 -6.92 3.69
C HIS A 111 2.74 -7.08 4.32
N PRO A 112 1.96 -8.07 3.85
CA PRO A 112 0.79 -8.52 4.57
C PRO A 112 1.21 -9.12 5.91
N MET A 113 0.66 -8.60 7.00
CA MET A 113 1.04 -8.97 8.36
C MET A 113 0.10 -10.02 8.98
N GLU A 114 -1.03 -10.28 8.33
CA GLU A 114 -2.10 -11.19 8.74
C GLU A 114 -2.66 -11.90 7.50
N LYS A 115 -3.43 -12.98 7.69
CA LYS A 115 -4.11 -13.71 6.59
C LYS A 115 -3.12 -14.30 5.58
N ILE A 116 -2.00 -14.79 6.11
CA ILE A 116 -0.92 -15.43 5.36
C ILE A 116 -0.81 -16.92 5.69
N GLU A 117 -1.77 -17.47 6.44
CA GLU A 117 -1.80 -18.89 6.79
C GLU A 117 -1.91 -19.74 5.52
N GLY A 118 -0.98 -20.68 5.33
CA GLY A 118 -0.88 -21.47 4.10
C GLY A 118 -0.14 -20.77 2.95
N GLY A 119 0.39 -19.57 3.17
CA GLY A 119 1.09 -18.78 2.16
C GLY A 119 0.16 -17.98 1.26
N LEU A 120 0.75 -17.13 0.42
CA LEU A 120 0.00 -16.31 -0.53
C LEU A 120 -0.12 -17.02 -1.87
N THR A 121 -1.32 -17.00 -2.45
CA THR A 121 -1.54 -17.46 -3.82
C THR A 121 -0.88 -16.51 -4.83
N MET A 122 -0.62 -17.00 -6.03
CA MET A 122 -0.10 -16.17 -7.12
C MET A 122 -1.04 -15.02 -7.49
N ILE A 123 -2.35 -15.21 -7.33
CA ILE A 123 -3.37 -14.18 -7.60
C ILE A 123 -3.26 -13.07 -6.56
N GLU A 124 -3.13 -13.41 -5.27
CA GLU A 124 -2.96 -12.43 -4.20
C GLU A 124 -1.66 -11.66 -4.32
N VAL A 125 -0.55 -12.35 -4.58
CA VAL A 125 0.76 -11.71 -4.82
C VAL A 125 0.66 -10.74 -6.00
N ARG A 126 0.00 -11.15 -7.10
CA ARG A 126 -0.19 -10.29 -8.26
C ARG A 126 -1.04 -9.07 -7.90
N ALA A 127 -2.19 -9.27 -7.26
CA ALA A 127 -3.08 -8.17 -6.93
C ALA A 127 -2.43 -7.14 -5.99
N LEU A 128 -1.67 -7.57 -4.99
CA LEU A 128 -0.90 -6.65 -4.15
C LEU A 128 0.13 -5.84 -4.98
N LYS A 129 0.85 -6.49 -5.90
CA LYS A 129 1.77 -5.79 -6.80
C LYS A 129 1.04 -4.77 -7.68
N GLU A 130 -0.11 -5.14 -8.24
CA GLU A 130 -0.95 -4.24 -9.05
C GLU A 130 -1.44 -3.05 -8.22
N LEU A 131 -1.80 -3.22 -6.95
CA LEU A 131 -2.14 -2.09 -6.06
C LEU A 131 -0.97 -1.10 -5.94
N ALA A 132 0.26 -1.59 -5.74
CA ALA A 132 1.43 -0.72 -5.70
C ALA A 132 1.69 -0.02 -7.03
N PHE A 133 1.56 -0.72 -8.16
CA PHE A 133 1.72 -0.12 -9.49
C PHE A 133 0.65 0.95 -9.76
N GLY A 134 -0.62 0.65 -9.50
CA GLY A 134 -1.74 1.60 -9.62
C GLY A 134 -1.58 2.82 -8.71
N ALA A 135 -0.86 2.67 -7.60
CA ALA A 135 -0.52 3.77 -6.71
C ALA A 135 0.67 4.63 -7.17
N GLY A 136 1.39 4.22 -8.22
CA GLY A 136 2.53 4.94 -8.78
C GLY A 136 3.90 4.37 -8.38
N ALA A 137 3.97 3.15 -7.85
CA ALA A 137 5.25 2.45 -7.74
C ALA A 137 5.82 2.19 -9.14
N ARG A 138 7.13 2.36 -9.31
CA ARG A 138 7.80 1.87 -10.54
C ARG A 138 8.14 0.38 -10.47
N ASP A 139 8.19 -0.17 -9.26
CA ASP A 139 8.53 -1.56 -9.00
C ASP A 139 8.05 -1.97 -7.61
N SER A 140 7.71 -3.25 -7.44
CA SER A 140 7.22 -3.76 -6.17
C SER A 140 7.62 -5.21 -5.92
N VAL A 141 7.74 -5.55 -4.64
CA VAL A 141 7.91 -6.92 -4.14
C VAL A 141 6.91 -7.17 -3.01
N VAL A 142 6.32 -8.36 -2.99
CA VAL A 142 5.53 -8.83 -1.85
C VAL A 142 6.47 -9.65 -0.98
N TYR A 143 6.60 -9.25 0.27
CA TYR A 143 7.46 -9.89 1.25
C TYR A 143 6.58 -10.65 2.26
N VAL A 144 6.99 -11.86 2.59
CA VAL A 144 6.36 -12.69 3.62
C VAL A 144 7.46 -13.22 4.54
N GLY A 145 7.41 -12.84 5.82
CA GLY A 145 8.42 -13.23 6.79
C GLY A 145 8.28 -12.47 8.11
N LYS A 146 9.41 -12.36 8.83
CA LYS A 146 9.46 -11.53 10.03
C LYS A 146 9.41 -10.07 9.65
N GLU A 147 8.81 -9.24 10.50
CA GLU A 147 8.82 -7.80 10.31
C GLU A 147 10.25 -7.27 10.12
N LEU A 148 10.44 -6.44 9.10
CA LEU A 148 11.73 -5.89 8.73
C LEU A 148 11.97 -4.58 9.49
N LEU A 149 13.15 -4.41 10.07
CA LEU A 149 13.53 -3.13 10.66
C LEU A 149 13.93 -2.15 9.53
N PRO A 150 13.58 -0.86 9.59
CA PRO A 150 13.87 0.08 8.50
C PRO A 150 15.34 0.16 8.06
N HIS A 151 16.28 -0.15 8.94
CA HIS A 151 17.71 -0.15 8.64
C HIS A 151 18.21 -1.45 8.00
N GLU A 152 17.41 -2.52 8.05
CA GLU A 152 17.70 -3.82 7.42
C GLU A 152 17.13 -3.89 5.99
N ILE A 153 16.35 -2.88 5.58
CA ILE A 153 15.66 -2.88 4.30
C ILE A 153 16.63 -2.49 3.17
N ASP A 154 17.01 -3.49 2.39
CA ASP A 154 17.57 -3.32 1.05
C ASP A 154 16.60 -3.93 0.02
N TYR A 155 16.03 -3.07 -0.83
CA TYR A 155 14.99 -3.48 -1.78
C TYR A 155 15.48 -4.57 -2.74
N ASP A 156 16.68 -4.42 -3.30
CA ASP A 156 17.22 -5.36 -4.28
C ASP A 156 17.46 -6.74 -3.66
N SER A 157 18.01 -6.79 -2.45
CA SER A 157 18.26 -8.04 -1.71
C SER A 157 16.95 -8.76 -1.36
N ILE A 158 15.94 -8.01 -0.87
CA ILE A 158 14.62 -8.57 -0.56
C ILE A 158 13.94 -9.08 -1.83
N LYS A 159 14.04 -8.33 -2.94
CA LYS A 159 13.46 -8.72 -4.21
C LYS A 159 14.08 -10.00 -4.75
N GLU A 160 15.38 -10.18 -4.63
CA GLU A 160 16.05 -11.41 -5.05
C GLU A 160 15.66 -12.58 -4.16
N GLN A 161 15.64 -12.39 -2.84
CA GLN A 161 15.18 -13.42 -1.89
C GLN A 161 13.76 -13.92 -2.19
N MET A 162 12.84 -13.03 -2.59
CA MET A 162 11.46 -13.39 -2.92
C MET A 162 11.28 -13.98 -4.33
N ARG A 163 12.31 -13.97 -5.18
CA ARG A 163 12.29 -14.65 -6.49
C ARG A 163 12.70 -16.12 -6.40
N GLU A 164 13.51 -16.46 -5.42
CA GLU A 164 14.04 -17.81 -5.20
C GLU A 164 13.06 -18.72 -4.41
N ARG A 165 11.91 -18.17 -4.01
CA ARG A 165 10.83 -18.86 -3.29
C ARG A 165 9.64 -19.11 -4.21
#